data_AF-A0A953ZX10-F1
#
_entry.id   AF-A0A953ZX10-F1
#
_cell.length_a   1.000
_cell.length_b   1.000
_cell.length_c   1.000
_cell.angle_alpha   90.00
_cell.angle_beta   90.00
_cell.angle_gamma   90.00
#
_symmetry.space_group_name_H-M   'P 1'
#
loop_
_entity.id
_entity.type
_entity.pdbx_description
1 polymer ?
#
loop_
_entity_poly.entity_id
_entity_poly.type
_entity_poly.pdbx_seq_one_letter_code
_entity_poly.pdbx_strand_id
1 'polypeptide(L)'
;EAIEALVELEDLGDEGRLPPTLVGTGDKLRPEALRGILARGDHHVRRRFMNVRMPGFPVEVAQQITRDLVAVDRSAPAGAPPVFSPETAEVGRRLVGMTGFACVTCHNVNGARSPAIQGVDLAGAHKRLNSDWFRRFLRAPSKFRDGTRMPGYWSSDTSLFTDLLGGSSARQIDAVWSYLSLGRSIRAPVGMARSEGGPEFELVPKDEPIVHRTFMKDVGGRAILVGFPERLHVAFDAQGVWLAKAWRGRFFDAGGVASGRTGKFLGPLGGDVLDLPGPSFAVLPRPDAPWPRSESGARSAAFRGYTLEQGRRPVFLYRVGSVAIREQPLPVLDSGGAILRRVFELDAARSQELQLLLWRGDRIEAVQGGWRSGAVRISWKTPAAGAPRVCKGPGGDELRLGIALRGSRVRCEVEVRW
;
A
#
# COMPACT_ATOMS: atom_id res chain seq x y z
N GLU A 1 -9.14 27.58 24.59
CA GLU A 1 -9.07 27.77 23.12
C GLU A 1 -7.87 28.58 22.64
N ALA A 2 -7.51 29.74 23.22
CA ALA A 2 -6.31 30.49 22.77
C ALA A 2 -4.95 29.92 23.26
N ILE A 3 -4.94 29.04 24.27
CA ILE A 3 -3.72 28.41 24.81
C ILE A 3 -3.37 27.09 24.08
N GLU A 4 -4.35 26.43 23.44
CA GLU A 4 -4.08 25.24 22.62
C GLU A 4 -3.46 25.58 21.25
N ALA A 5 -3.67 26.80 20.75
CA ALA A 5 -3.03 27.29 19.53
C ALA A 5 -1.52 27.58 19.72
N LEU A 6 -1.04 27.68 20.97
CA LEU A 6 0.37 27.96 21.29
C LEU A 6 1.23 26.69 21.45
N VAL A 7 0.63 25.50 21.29
CA VAL A 7 1.34 24.20 21.37
C VAL A 7 1.68 23.64 19.98
N GLU A 8 1.31 24.32 18.88
CA GLU A 8 2.01 24.13 17.59
C GLU A 8 3.37 24.85 17.65
N LEU A 9 4.24 24.37 18.55
CA LEU A 9 5.63 24.82 18.65
C LEU A 9 6.30 24.57 17.29
N GLU A 10 6.53 25.69 16.59
CA GLU A 10 7.30 25.83 15.36
C GLU A 10 8.69 25.23 15.54
N ASP A 11 8.82 23.93 15.32
CA ASP A 11 10.08 23.24 15.58
C ASP A 11 11.20 23.75 14.68
N LEU A 12 10.88 24.19 13.45
CA LEU A 12 11.86 24.78 12.54
C LEU A 12 12.19 26.26 12.82
N GLY A 13 11.47 26.94 13.73
CA GLY A 13 11.61 28.39 13.90
C GLY A 13 11.48 29.15 12.58
N ASP A 14 12.35 30.14 12.36
CA ASP A 14 12.37 30.97 11.14
C ASP A 14 12.59 30.17 9.84
N GLU A 15 13.22 28.99 9.89
CA GLU A 15 13.37 28.12 8.71
C GLU A 15 12.02 27.63 8.16
N GLY A 16 11.00 27.51 9.02
CA GLY A 16 9.65 27.11 8.61
C GLY A 16 8.89 28.20 7.84
N ARG A 17 9.44 29.43 7.83
CA ARG A 17 8.83 30.64 7.26
C ARG A 17 9.43 31.05 5.91
N LEU A 18 10.63 30.56 5.58
CA LEU A 18 11.30 30.85 4.30
C LEU A 18 11.04 29.75 3.26
N PRO A 19 10.90 30.09 1.96
CA PRO A 19 10.83 29.08 0.92
C PRO A 19 12.15 28.29 0.85
N PRO A 20 12.11 26.96 0.61
CA PRO A 20 13.32 26.19 0.46
C PRO A 20 14.08 26.61 -0.80
N THR A 21 15.41 26.50 -0.76
CA THR A 21 16.24 26.62 -1.97
C THR A 21 15.83 25.58 -3.01
N LEU A 22 15.86 25.98 -4.28
CA LEU A 22 15.62 25.07 -5.41
C LEU A 22 16.89 24.40 -5.92
N VAL A 23 18.06 24.80 -5.44
CA VAL A 23 19.36 24.23 -5.85
C VAL A 23 19.38 22.72 -5.59
N GLY A 24 19.72 21.92 -6.60
CA GLY A 24 19.80 20.46 -6.50
C GLY A 24 18.45 19.74 -6.40
N THR A 25 17.33 20.44 -6.58
CA THR A 25 15.98 19.86 -6.46
C THR A 25 15.70 18.82 -7.55
N GLY A 26 16.20 19.04 -8.77
CA GLY A 26 16.08 18.10 -9.89
C GLY A 26 16.86 16.80 -9.68
N ASP A 27 17.95 16.83 -8.92
CA ASP A 27 18.69 15.65 -8.48
C ASP A 27 18.05 14.99 -7.26
N LYS A 28 17.46 15.78 -6.35
CA LYS A 28 16.79 15.29 -5.14
C LYS A 28 15.49 14.56 -5.40
N LEU A 29 14.60 15.14 -6.20
CA LEU A 29 13.23 14.67 -6.37
C LEU A 29 13.06 13.81 -7.63
N ARG A 30 12.18 12.83 -7.54
CA ARG A 30 11.71 12.08 -8.71
C ARG A 30 10.94 13.03 -9.64
N PRO A 31 11.10 12.93 -10.97
CA PRO A 31 10.37 13.78 -11.90
C PRO A 31 8.84 13.71 -11.71
N GLU A 32 8.30 12.53 -11.43
CA GLU A 32 6.87 12.32 -11.16
C GLU A 32 6.41 13.07 -9.91
N ALA A 33 7.22 13.02 -8.86
CA ALA A 33 6.95 13.72 -7.61
C ALA A 33 7.02 15.23 -7.80
N LEU A 34 8.03 15.74 -8.52
CA LEU A 34 8.19 17.17 -8.78
C LEU A 34 7.00 17.74 -9.57
N ARG A 35 6.54 17.03 -10.63
CA ARG A 35 5.31 17.39 -11.36
C ARG A 35 4.08 17.40 -10.46
N GLY A 36 3.92 16.37 -9.62
CA GLY A 36 2.77 16.27 -8.71
C GLY A 36 2.77 17.38 -7.65
N ILE A 37 3.94 17.71 -7.10
CA ILE A 37 4.13 18.79 -6.13
C ILE A 37 3.77 20.15 -6.75
N LEU A 38 4.25 20.44 -7.96
CA LEU A 38 4.04 21.71 -8.66
C LEU A 38 2.60 21.89 -9.15
N ALA A 39 1.99 20.84 -9.72
CA ALA A 39 0.70 20.96 -10.39
C ALA A 39 -0.52 20.70 -9.49
N ARG A 40 -0.41 19.79 -8.54
CA ARG A 40 -1.57 19.25 -7.80
C ARG A 40 -1.45 19.35 -6.29
N GLY A 41 -0.29 19.80 -5.79
CA GLY A 41 -0.01 19.76 -4.35
C GLY A 41 0.25 18.35 -3.81
N ASP A 42 0.45 17.36 -4.69
CA ASP A 42 0.72 15.99 -4.30
C ASP A 42 2.06 15.92 -3.56
N HIS A 43 2.21 14.97 -2.62
CA HIS A 43 3.48 14.74 -1.90
C HIS A 43 4.05 15.96 -1.15
N HIS A 44 3.22 16.98 -0.88
CA HIS A 44 3.59 18.12 -0.06
C HIS A 44 3.83 17.67 1.39
N VAL A 45 4.97 18.07 1.94
CA VAL A 45 5.35 17.76 3.33
C VAL A 45 5.04 18.90 4.31
N ARG A 46 4.45 19.99 3.80
CA ARG A 46 4.20 21.23 4.57
C ARG A 46 3.18 21.09 5.69
N ARG A 47 2.13 20.28 5.49
CA ARG A 47 0.88 20.32 6.30
C ARG A 47 1.07 20.11 7.81
N ARG A 48 2.26 19.71 8.26
CA ARG A 48 2.60 19.46 9.67
C ARG A 48 4.01 19.94 10.05
N PHE A 49 4.70 20.66 9.16
CA PHE A 49 6.14 20.95 9.29
C PHE A 49 6.56 22.34 8.78
N MET A 50 5.83 22.98 7.86
CA MET A 50 6.19 24.30 7.31
C MET A 50 4.94 25.16 7.06
N ASN A 51 5.06 26.46 7.32
CA ASN A 51 3.99 27.44 7.10
C ASN A 51 4.03 28.05 5.70
N VAL A 52 5.21 28.11 5.06
CA VAL A 52 5.37 28.61 3.70
C VAL A 52 4.54 27.79 2.70
N ARG A 53 3.84 28.50 1.79
CA ARG A 53 3.02 27.88 0.75
C ARG A 53 3.73 27.91 -0.59
N MET A 54 3.63 26.80 -1.31
CA MET A 54 4.12 26.69 -2.67
C MET A 54 3.01 27.10 -3.66
N PRO A 55 3.29 27.95 -4.66
CA PRO A 55 2.35 28.23 -5.73
C PRO A 55 1.98 26.96 -6.50
N GLY A 56 0.73 26.87 -6.96
CA GLY A 56 0.29 25.84 -7.89
C GLY A 56 0.50 26.30 -9.33
N PHE A 57 1.02 25.44 -10.18
CA PHE A 57 1.26 25.71 -11.59
C PHE A 57 0.33 24.87 -12.49
N PRO A 58 -0.06 25.37 -13.69
CA PRO A 58 -0.67 24.54 -14.71
C PRO A 58 0.20 23.31 -15.03
N VAL A 59 -0.43 22.21 -15.45
CA VAL A 59 0.25 20.92 -15.65
C VAL A 59 1.41 21.04 -16.64
N GLU A 60 1.22 21.81 -17.70
CA GLU A 60 2.19 22.04 -18.78
C GLU A 60 3.41 22.82 -18.27
N VAL A 61 3.17 23.85 -17.44
CA VAL A 61 4.22 24.65 -16.80
C VAL A 61 4.99 23.81 -15.78
N ALA A 62 4.29 23.02 -14.96
CA ALA A 62 4.91 22.10 -14.01
C ALA A 62 5.80 21.05 -14.70
N GLN A 63 5.38 20.56 -15.87
CA GLN A 63 6.19 19.66 -16.69
C GLN A 63 7.45 20.33 -17.22
N GLN A 64 7.35 21.57 -17.72
CA GLN A 64 8.50 22.34 -18.20
C GLN A 64 9.50 22.60 -17.08
N ILE A 65 9.04 23.17 -15.95
CA ILE A 65 9.89 23.42 -14.77
C ILE A 65 10.58 22.12 -14.30
N THR A 66 9.85 21.00 -14.30
CA THR A 66 10.44 19.70 -13.94
C THR A 66 11.57 19.30 -14.87
N ARG A 67 11.39 19.46 -16.20
CA ARG A 67 12.44 19.16 -17.18
C ARG A 67 13.67 20.02 -16.96
N ASP A 68 13.47 21.33 -16.75
CA ASP A 68 14.56 22.29 -16.63
C ASP A 68 15.38 22.05 -15.35
N LEU A 69 14.71 21.86 -14.20
CA LEU A 69 15.39 21.54 -12.94
C LEU A 69 16.17 20.23 -13.03
N VAL A 70 15.60 19.19 -13.64
CA VAL A 70 16.29 17.91 -13.83
C VAL A 70 17.50 18.08 -14.76
N ALA A 71 17.37 18.82 -15.85
CA ALA A 71 18.45 19.04 -16.80
C ALA A 71 19.63 19.81 -16.17
N VAL A 72 19.35 20.79 -15.31
CA VAL A 72 20.38 21.59 -14.62
C VAL A 72 21.06 20.79 -13.51
N ASP A 73 20.28 20.10 -12.68
CA ASP A 73 20.82 19.51 -11.44
C ASP A 73 21.39 18.10 -11.63
N ARG A 74 20.96 17.37 -12.67
CA ARG A 74 21.23 15.94 -12.79
C ARG A 74 22.27 15.63 -13.87
N SER A 75 23.49 15.33 -13.45
CA SER A 75 24.59 14.98 -14.36
C SER A 75 24.57 13.52 -14.86
N ALA A 76 23.82 12.62 -14.21
CA ALA A 76 23.71 11.21 -14.59
C ALA A 76 22.29 10.66 -14.31
N PRO A 77 21.82 9.63 -15.03
CA PRO A 77 20.55 8.98 -14.72
C PRO A 77 20.50 8.55 -13.24
N ALA A 78 19.33 8.72 -12.61
CA ALA A 78 19.15 8.27 -11.23
C ALA A 78 19.32 6.75 -11.18
N GLY A 79 20.16 6.26 -10.28
CA GLY A 79 20.38 4.84 -10.07
C GLY A 79 19.13 4.14 -9.55
N ALA A 80 19.12 2.83 -9.81
CA ALA A 80 18.03 1.98 -9.38
C ALA A 80 17.91 1.97 -7.85
N PRO A 81 16.67 1.96 -7.32
CA PRO A 81 16.47 1.67 -5.91
C PRO A 81 17.03 0.28 -5.57
N PRO A 82 17.45 0.04 -4.32
CA PRO A 82 17.90 -1.28 -3.90
C PRO A 82 16.77 -2.30 -4.07
N VAL A 83 17.14 -3.55 -4.30
CA VAL A 83 16.18 -4.65 -4.35
C VAL A 83 15.52 -4.79 -2.99
N PHE A 84 14.20 -4.80 -2.98
CA PHE A 84 13.43 -4.95 -1.75
C PHE A 84 13.55 -6.39 -1.23
N SER A 85 13.77 -6.53 0.09
CA SER A 85 13.48 -7.78 0.80
C SER A 85 12.85 -7.49 2.16
N PRO A 86 11.92 -8.33 2.64
CA PRO A 86 11.33 -8.17 3.97
C PRO A 86 12.37 -8.16 5.10
N GLU A 87 13.43 -8.97 4.99
CA GLU A 87 14.49 -9.10 5.99
C GLU A 87 15.29 -7.79 6.08
N THR A 88 15.65 -7.22 4.93
CA THR A 88 16.39 -5.96 4.86
C THR A 88 15.52 -4.80 5.34
N ALA A 89 14.23 -4.80 5.00
CA ALA A 89 13.28 -3.81 5.52
C ALA A 89 13.11 -3.90 7.05
N GLU A 90 13.21 -5.10 7.64
CA GLU A 90 13.16 -5.25 9.09
C GLU A 90 14.41 -4.67 9.78
N VAL A 91 15.59 -4.85 9.19
CA VAL A 91 16.81 -4.16 9.66
C VAL A 91 16.62 -2.64 9.56
N GLY A 92 16.09 -2.14 8.45
CA GLY A 92 15.78 -0.72 8.27
C GLY A 92 14.81 -0.19 9.33
N ARG A 93 13.79 -0.96 9.70
CA ARG A 93 12.86 -0.62 10.78
C ARG A 93 13.58 -0.46 12.12
N ARG A 94 14.50 -1.38 12.45
CA ARG A 94 15.31 -1.30 13.68
C ARG A 94 16.22 -0.06 13.67
N LEU A 95 16.89 0.20 12.54
CA LEU A 95 17.78 1.37 12.38
C LEU A 95 17.03 2.71 12.53
N VAL A 96 15.80 2.81 11.99
CA VAL A 96 14.98 4.04 12.10
C VAL A 96 14.45 4.25 13.52
N GLY A 97 14.20 3.17 14.27
CA GLY A 97 13.63 3.22 15.61
C GLY A 97 14.55 3.77 16.70
N MET A 98 13.99 3.93 17.90
CA MET A 98 14.67 4.51 19.07
C MET A 98 15.90 3.71 19.52
N THR A 99 15.94 2.41 19.25
CA THR A 99 17.08 1.53 19.58
C THR A 99 18.13 1.45 18.47
N GLY A 100 17.90 2.16 17.36
CA GLY A 100 18.84 2.36 16.26
C GLY A 100 19.39 3.80 16.25
N PHE A 101 19.38 4.44 15.09
CA PHE A 101 19.78 5.85 14.92
C PHE A 101 18.72 6.86 15.41
N ALA A 102 17.64 6.39 16.03
CA ALA A 102 16.59 7.22 16.63
C ALA A 102 16.00 8.28 15.68
N CYS A 103 15.88 7.96 14.38
CA CYS A 103 15.26 8.85 13.40
C CYS A 103 13.84 9.27 13.82
N VAL A 104 13.14 8.36 14.50
CA VAL A 104 11.80 8.57 15.07
C VAL A 104 11.72 9.72 16.08
N THR A 105 12.81 10.11 16.73
CA THR A 105 12.83 11.25 17.67
C THR A 105 12.50 12.56 16.94
N CYS A 106 12.90 12.66 15.67
CA CYS A 106 12.73 13.86 14.86
C CYS A 106 11.77 13.70 13.69
N HIS A 107 11.38 12.48 13.32
CA HIS A 107 10.57 12.26 12.14
C HIS A 107 9.29 11.51 12.46
N ASN A 108 8.20 12.01 11.89
CA ASN A 108 6.95 11.28 11.82
C ASN A 108 7.10 10.03 10.94
N VAL A 109 6.29 9.00 11.19
CA VAL A 109 6.30 7.78 10.39
C VAL A 109 4.87 7.29 10.16
N ASN A 110 4.41 7.39 8.92
CA ASN A 110 3.09 6.91 8.47
C ASN A 110 1.95 7.47 9.35
N GLY A 111 2.01 8.77 9.63
CA GLY A 111 1.05 9.50 10.46
C GLY A 111 1.22 9.32 11.97
N ALA A 112 2.12 8.46 12.44
CA ALA A 112 2.52 8.43 13.85
C ALA A 112 3.45 9.61 14.16
N ARG A 113 3.23 10.26 15.30
CA ARG A 113 4.00 11.44 15.71
C ARG A 113 5.33 11.02 16.34
N SER A 114 6.38 11.75 16.01
CA SER A 114 7.64 11.70 16.76
C SER A 114 7.43 12.22 18.19
N PRO A 115 8.20 11.73 19.18
CA PRO A 115 8.05 12.10 20.58
C PRO A 115 8.67 13.48 20.91
N ALA A 116 9.62 13.97 20.11
CA ALA A 116 10.28 15.26 20.37
C ALA A 116 10.05 16.25 19.23
N ILE A 117 10.66 16.00 18.07
CA ILE A 117 10.69 16.97 16.97
C ILE A 117 9.74 16.58 15.84
N GLN A 118 8.83 17.47 15.41
CA GLN A 118 7.79 17.17 14.40
C GLN A 118 8.29 17.29 12.95
N GLY A 119 9.33 16.55 12.57
CA GLY A 119 9.88 16.55 11.23
C GLY A 119 9.02 15.87 10.15
N VAL A 120 9.53 15.91 8.91
CA VAL A 120 8.86 15.30 7.75
C VAL A 120 8.52 13.83 7.98
N ASP A 121 7.34 13.41 7.52
CA ASP A 121 6.93 12.00 7.55
C ASP A 121 7.76 11.16 6.56
N LEU A 122 8.48 10.17 7.10
CA LEU A 122 9.38 9.34 6.30
C LEU A 122 8.67 8.34 5.39
N ALA A 123 7.41 7.97 5.66
CA ALA A 123 6.69 6.98 4.86
C ALA A 123 6.49 7.41 3.39
N GLY A 124 6.48 8.73 3.15
CA GLY A 124 6.39 9.29 1.79
C GLY A 124 7.75 9.47 1.08
N ALA A 125 8.88 9.24 1.76
CA ALA A 125 10.21 9.58 1.25
C ALA A 125 10.54 8.85 -0.07
N HIS A 126 10.27 7.55 -0.15
CA HIS A 126 10.59 6.73 -1.34
C HIS A 126 9.80 7.15 -2.59
N LYS A 127 8.61 7.73 -2.45
CA LYS A 127 7.82 8.25 -3.59
C LYS A 127 8.36 9.59 -4.08
N ARG A 128 9.06 10.34 -3.22
CA ARG A 128 9.51 11.71 -3.47
C ARG A 128 10.96 11.76 -3.93
N LEU A 129 11.83 11.05 -3.25
CA LEU A 129 13.27 11.17 -3.38
C LEU A 129 13.82 10.20 -4.43
N ASN A 130 14.91 10.58 -5.08
CA ASN A 130 15.75 9.63 -5.81
C ASN A 130 16.58 8.82 -4.80
N SER A 131 16.72 7.51 -5.05
CA SER A 131 17.40 6.61 -4.11
C SER A 131 18.89 6.93 -3.94
N ASP A 132 19.57 7.32 -5.01
CA ASP A 132 20.98 7.73 -4.97
C ASP A 132 21.19 9.05 -4.24
N TRP A 133 20.29 10.01 -4.43
CA TRP A 133 20.33 11.25 -3.66
C TRP A 133 20.14 10.95 -2.18
N PHE A 134 19.18 10.09 -1.83
CA PHE A 134 18.95 9.68 -0.46
C PHE A 134 20.20 9.05 0.17
N ARG A 135 20.91 8.18 -0.57
CA ARG A 135 22.19 7.59 -0.12
C ARG A 135 23.25 8.65 0.17
N ARG A 136 23.49 9.57 -0.77
CA ARG A 136 24.46 10.65 -0.59
C ARG A 136 24.09 11.57 0.57
N PHE A 137 22.80 11.89 0.70
CA PHE A 137 22.28 12.72 1.78
C PHE A 137 22.51 12.08 3.15
N LEU A 138 22.18 10.79 3.33
CA LEU A 138 22.41 10.10 4.60
C LEU A 138 23.89 9.95 4.97
N ARG A 139 24.79 9.88 3.99
CA ARG A 139 26.25 9.86 4.22
C ARG A 139 26.77 11.20 4.75
N ALA A 140 26.24 12.33 4.25
CA ALA A 140 26.73 13.65 4.61
C ALA A 140 25.64 14.74 4.52
N PRO A 141 24.69 14.80 5.48
CA PRO A 141 23.57 15.74 5.41
C PRO A 141 24.02 17.20 5.36
N SER A 142 25.09 17.56 6.07
CA SER A 142 25.64 18.93 6.12
C SER A 142 26.11 19.43 4.75
N LYS A 143 26.55 18.56 3.84
CA LYS A 143 26.92 18.95 2.47
C LYS A 143 25.73 19.42 1.63
N PHE A 144 24.51 19.04 2.00
CA PHE A 144 23.29 19.41 1.28
C PHE A 144 22.59 20.61 1.91
N ARG A 145 22.85 20.87 3.18
CA ARG A 145 22.30 22.00 3.92
C ARG A 145 23.19 22.33 5.11
N ASP A 146 23.84 23.48 5.04
CA ASP A 146 24.60 24.03 6.14
C ASP A 146 23.70 24.24 7.36
N GLY A 147 24.23 23.94 8.56
CA GLY A 147 23.47 24.06 9.81
C GLY A 147 22.31 23.06 9.98
N THR A 148 22.20 22.04 9.12
CA THR A 148 21.13 21.05 9.24
C THR A 148 21.15 20.32 10.58
N ARG A 149 19.99 20.19 11.23
CA ARG A 149 19.81 19.38 12.45
C ARG A 149 19.95 17.88 12.22
N MET A 150 19.95 17.43 10.96
CA MET A 150 20.04 16.01 10.64
C MET A 150 21.47 15.48 10.88
N PRO A 151 21.65 14.48 11.75
CA PRO A 151 22.98 13.98 12.08
C PRO A 151 23.63 13.18 10.93
N GLY A 152 24.95 13.29 10.80
CA GLY A 152 25.76 12.51 9.86
C GLY A 152 26.17 11.14 10.40
N TYR A 153 25.22 10.22 10.58
CA TYR A 153 25.47 8.91 11.20
C TYR A 153 26.36 7.96 10.37
N TRP A 154 26.37 8.12 9.04
CA TRP A 154 27.13 7.27 8.12
C TRP A 154 28.31 8.01 7.48
N SER A 155 29.08 8.75 8.27
CA SER A 155 30.25 9.51 7.80
C SER A 155 31.42 8.61 7.36
N SER A 156 31.45 7.35 7.79
CA SER A 156 32.44 6.33 7.37
C SER A 156 31.74 5.11 6.75
N ASP A 157 32.51 4.20 6.13
CA ASP A 157 31.98 2.96 5.54
C ASP A 157 31.51 1.93 6.56
N THR A 158 31.93 2.08 7.82
CA THR A 158 31.45 1.28 8.96
C THR A 158 30.62 2.15 9.89
N SER A 159 29.44 1.69 10.26
CA SER A 159 28.53 2.40 11.16
C SER A 159 28.66 1.94 12.61
N LEU A 160 27.99 2.65 13.52
CA LEU A 160 27.93 2.31 14.94
C LEU A 160 27.23 0.97 15.24
N PHE A 161 26.38 0.49 14.34
CA PHE A 161 25.63 -0.76 14.52
C PHE A 161 26.27 -1.90 13.74
N THR A 162 27.41 -2.40 14.23
CA THR A 162 28.19 -3.44 13.54
C THR A 162 27.50 -4.81 13.52
N ASP A 163 26.58 -5.07 14.46
CA ASP A 163 25.74 -6.27 14.49
C ASP A 163 24.73 -6.32 13.32
N LEU A 164 24.40 -5.15 12.75
CA LEU A 164 23.46 -5.03 11.65
C LEU A 164 24.18 -4.95 10.31
N LEU A 165 24.00 -5.99 9.48
CA LEU A 165 24.58 -6.08 8.13
C LEU A 165 26.11 -5.93 8.11
N GLY A 166 26.77 -6.36 9.19
CA GLY A 166 28.23 -6.26 9.36
C GLY A 166 28.73 -4.83 9.47
N GLY A 167 27.89 -3.88 9.90
CA GLY A 167 28.25 -2.47 10.02
C GLY A 167 28.37 -1.73 8.70
N SER A 168 28.09 -2.36 7.55
CA SER A 168 28.23 -1.73 6.24
C SER A 168 27.25 -0.55 6.09
N SER A 169 27.78 0.67 6.05
CA SER A 169 27.00 1.90 5.91
C SER A 169 26.12 1.88 4.66
N ALA A 170 26.65 1.42 3.52
CA ALA A 170 25.89 1.32 2.28
C ALA A 170 24.68 0.38 2.43
N ARG A 171 24.88 -0.82 2.98
CA ARG A 171 23.81 -1.81 3.16
C ARG A 171 22.76 -1.35 4.18
N GLN A 172 23.17 -0.64 5.22
CA GLN A 172 22.25 -0.08 6.21
C GLN A 172 21.41 1.06 5.66
N ILE A 173 21.98 1.94 4.84
CA ILE A 173 21.24 2.98 4.12
C ILE A 173 20.21 2.34 3.18
N ASP A 174 20.62 1.29 2.44
CA ASP A 174 19.70 0.53 1.60
C ASP A 174 18.60 -0.16 2.40
N ALA A 175 18.90 -0.65 3.61
CA ALA A 175 17.91 -1.20 4.52
C ALA A 175 16.88 -0.16 4.97
N VAL A 176 17.34 1.04 5.35
CA VAL A 176 16.44 2.17 5.66
C VAL A 176 15.58 2.48 4.44
N TRP A 177 16.14 2.52 3.23
CA TRP A 177 15.36 2.73 2.02
C TRP A 177 14.30 1.62 1.80
N SER A 178 14.68 0.34 1.90
CA SER A 178 13.75 -0.78 1.73
C SER A 178 12.60 -0.72 2.73
N TYR A 179 12.89 -0.35 3.98
CA TYR A 179 11.87 -0.11 4.99
C TYR A 179 10.93 1.05 4.61
N LEU A 180 11.48 2.21 4.25
CA LEU A 180 10.67 3.38 3.86
C LEU A 180 9.89 3.15 2.56
N SER A 181 10.34 2.24 1.71
CA SER A 181 9.67 1.86 0.47
C SER A 181 8.32 1.16 0.69
N LEU A 182 8.06 0.65 1.89
CA LEU A 182 6.77 0.06 2.25
C LEU A 182 5.62 1.09 2.31
N GLY A 183 5.93 2.38 2.36
CA GLY A 183 4.93 3.44 2.33
C GLY A 183 3.84 3.29 3.40
N ARG A 184 2.58 3.19 2.97
CA ARG A 184 1.45 3.01 3.91
C ARG A 184 1.46 1.67 4.62
N SER A 185 2.18 0.67 4.09
CA SER A 185 2.37 -0.62 4.75
C SER A 185 3.47 -0.61 5.81
N ILE A 186 4.10 0.54 6.08
CA ILE A 186 5.09 0.65 7.16
C ILE A 186 4.46 0.31 8.51
N ARG A 187 5.08 -0.64 9.22
CA ARG A 187 4.88 -0.89 10.65
C ARG A 187 5.72 0.10 11.44
N ALA A 188 5.14 0.72 12.46
CA ALA A 188 5.85 1.70 13.27
C ALA A 188 7.14 1.09 13.89
N PRO A 189 8.26 1.81 13.88
CA PRO A 189 9.44 1.42 14.65
C PRO A 189 9.20 1.54 16.15
N VAL A 190 10.10 0.94 16.94
CA VAL A 190 10.14 1.15 18.39
C VAL A 190 10.35 2.63 18.70
N GLY A 191 9.61 3.14 19.68
CA GLY A 191 9.67 4.54 20.14
C GLY A 191 8.71 5.50 19.44
N MET A 192 7.90 5.04 18.49
CA MET A 192 6.79 5.82 17.96
C MET A 192 5.56 5.70 18.86
N ALA A 193 4.93 6.83 19.17
CA ALA A 193 3.61 6.84 19.77
C ALA A 193 2.57 6.26 18.80
N ARG A 194 1.46 5.71 19.33
CA ARG A 194 0.28 5.44 18.48
C ARG A 194 -0.15 6.78 17.88
N SER A 195 -0.59 6.78 16.63
CA SER A 195 -1.17 7.97 16.01
C SER A 195 -2.27 8.51 16.92
N GLU A 196 -2.06 9.70 17.51
CA GLU A 196 -3.07 10.40 18.30
C GLU A 196 -4.33 10.63 17.45
N GLY A 197 -5.51 10.52 18.06
CA GLY A 197 -6.80 10.70 17.38
C GLY A 197 -7.34 9.46 16.66
N GLY A 198 -6.85 8.26 16.99
CA GLY A 198 -7.50 7.03 16.56
C GLY A 198 -8.82 6.76 17.29
N PRO A 199 -9.78 6.04 16.67
CA PRO A 199 -11.00 5.69 17.37
C PRO A 199 -10.70 4.76 18.54
N GLU A 200 -11.49 4.87 19.60
CA GLU A 200 -11.35 4.11 20.84
C GLU A 200 -11.31 2.59 20.59
N PHE A 201 -12.11 2.11 19.64
CA PHE A 201 -12.24 0.70 19.29
C PHE A 201 -11.43 0.30 18.04
N GLU A 202 -10.31 0.97 17.77
CA GLU A 202 -9.42 0.58 16.67
C GLU A 202 -8.84 -0.83 16.87
N LEU A 203 -9.14 -1.72 15.93
CA LEU A 203 -8.51 -3.02 15.82
C LEU A 203 -7.13 -2.87 15.19
N VAL A 204 -6.08 -3.40 15.82
CA VAL A 204 -4.70 -3.31 15.34
C VAL A 204 -4.08 -4.71 15.19
N PRO A 205 -4.01 -5.27 13.97
CA PRO A 205 -3.33 -6.54 13.72
C PRO A 205 -1.82 -6.35 13.83
N LYS A 206 -1.24 -6.69 14.99
CA LYS A 206 0.20 -6.53 15.25
C LYS A 206 1.00 -7.73 14.78
N ASP A 207 0.67 -8.89 15.33
CA ASP A 207 1.46 -10.12 15.17
C ASP A 207 0.70 -11.22 14.45
N GLU A 208 -0.64 -11.21 14.54
CA GLU A 208 -1.52 -12.18 13.88
C GLU A 208 -2.70 -11.50 13.18
N PRO A 209 -3.31 -12.16 12.17
CA PRO A 209 -4.51 -11.66 11.53
C PRO A 209 -5.70 -11.55 12.50
N ILE A 210 -6.43 -10.44 12.39
CA ILE A 210 -7.71 -10.24 13.09
C ILE A 210 -8.85 -10.45 12.09
N VAL A 211 -9.77 -11.38 12.39
CA VAL A 211 -11.01 -11.54 11.63
C VAL A 211 -12.15 -10.87 12.39
N HIS A 212 -12.84 -9.92 11.75
CA HIS A 212 -13.90 -9.14 12.37
C HIS A 212 -15.15 -9.10 11.47
N ARG A 213 -16.29 -9.52 12.01
CA ARG A 213 -17.58 -9.48 11.29
C ARG A 213 -18.31 -8.19 11.66
N THR A 214 -18.71 -7.40 10.67
CA THR A 214 -19.27 -6.07 10.91
C THR A 214 -20.11 -5.57 9.72
N PHE A 215 -20.63 -4.35 9.86
CA PHE A 215 -21.25 -3.58 8.79
C PHE A 215 -20.20 -2.65 8.18
N MET A 216 -19.97 -2.76 6.88
CA MET A 216 -18.95 -1.95 6.21
C MET A 216 -19.53 -1.17 5.06
N LYS A 217 -19.20 0.13 5.02
CA LYS A 217 -19.59 1.03 3.94
C LYS A 217 -19.11 0.46 2.60
N ASP A 218 -19.98 0.50 1.60
CA ASP A 218 -19.73 0.03 0.22
C ASP A 218 -19.40 -1.48 0.11
N VAL A 219 -19.66 -2.27 1.16
CA VAL A 219 -19.54 -3.75 1.14
C VAL A 219 -20.85 -4.39 1.59
N GLY A 220 -21.46 -3.91 2.68
CA GLY A 220 -22.78 -4.36 3.10
C GLY A 220 -22.84 -4.90 4.53
N GLY A 221 -24.01 -5.45 4.86
CA GLY A 221 -24.37 -5.87 6.22
C GLY A 221 -23.76 -7.19 6.69
N ARG A 222 -23.07 -7.91 5.79
CA ARG A 222 -22.48 -9.23 6.05
C ARG A 222 -20.98 -9.24 5.71
N ALA A 223 -20.30 -8.14 6.01
CA ALA A 223 -18.87 -8.02 5.74
C ALA A 223 -18.05 -8.84 6.75
N ILE A 224 -17.05 -9.55 6.23
CA ILE A 224 -16.02 -10.22 7.02
C ILE A 224 -14.69 -9.52 6.70
N LEU A 225 -14.19 -8.74 7.65
CA LEU A 225 -12.93 -8.03 7.52
C LEU A 225 -11.80 -8.91 8.02
N VAL A 226 -10.67 -8.84 7.32
CA VAL A 226 -9.43 -9.49 7.73
C VAL A 226 -8.33 -8.45 7.74
N GLY A 227 -7.81 -8.20 8.93
CA GLY A 227 -6.70 -7.29 9.14
C GLY A 227 -5.41 -8.08 9.32
N PHE A 228 -4.42 -7.88 8.45
CA PHE A 228 -3.14 -8.57 8.53
C PHE A 228 -1.98 -7.71 9.09
N PRO A 229 -0.98 -8.33 9.74
CA PRO A 229 0.25 -7.66 10.21
C PRO A 229 1.04 -6.90 9.15
N GLU A 230 0.95 -7.30 7.88
CA GLU A 230 1.60 -6.65 6.74
C GLU A 230 0.95 -5.31 6.35
N ARG A 231 -0.02 -4.83 7.15
CA ARG A 231 -0.69 -3.53 6.97
C ARG A 231 -1.41 -3.43 5.64
N LEU A 232 -1.84 -4.57 5.10
CA LEU A 232 -2.84 -4.69 4.05
C LEU A 232 -4.00 -5.47 4.64
N HIS A 233 -5.20 -5.03 4.33
CA HIS A 233 -6.43 -5.55 4.92
C HIS A 233 -7.44 -5.77 3.81
N VAL A 234 -8.39 -6.67 4.04
CA VAL A 234 -9.40 -7.01 3.05
C VAL A 234 -10.79 -7.10 3.67
N ALA A 235 -11.81 -6.90 2.85
CA ALA A 235 -13.20 -7.11 3.19
C ALA A 235 -13.82 -8.13 2.23
N PHE A 236 -14.38 -9.19 2.79
CA PHE A 236 -15.15 -10.19 2.06
C PHE A 236 -16.64 -9.90 2.25
N ASP A 237 -17.39 -9.75 1.16
CA ASP A 237 -18.84 -9.69 1.20
C ASP A 237 -19.39 -11.12 1.29
N ALA A 238 -19.91 -11.53 2.45
CA ALA A 238 -20.48 -12.87 2.61
C ALA A 238 -21.91 -13.00 2.06
N GLN A 239 -22.57 -11.89 1.71
CA GLN A 239 -23.88 -11.91 1.03
C GLN A 239 -23.70 -12.13 -0.46
N GLY A 240 -22.83 -11.34 -1.07
CA GLY A 240 -22.49 -11.41 -2.48
C GLY A 240 -21.45 -12.48 -2.84
N VAL A 241 -20.66 -12.92 -1.85
CA VAL A 241 -19.66 -13.99 -1.93
C VAL A 241 -18.47 -13.65 -2.85
N TRP A 242 -17.79 -12.54 -2.55
CA TRP A 242 -16.48 -12.23 -3.14
C TRP A 242 -15.65 -11.33 -2.21
N LEU A 243 -14.35 -11.26 -2.47
CA LEU A 243 -13.47 -10.29 -1.84
C LEU A 243 -13.73 -8.90 -2.46
N ALA A 244 -14.40 -8.01 -1.73
CA ALA A 244 -14.96 -6.77 -2.26
C ALA A 244 -14.03 -5.57 -2.14
N LYS A 245 -13.13 -5.57 -1.15
CA LYS A 245 -12.26 -4.41 -0.89
C LYS A 245 -10.90 -4.84 -0.35
N ALA A 246 -9.87 -4.05 -0.64
CA ALA A 246 -8.56 -4.12 0.00
C ALA A 246 -8.08 -2.71 0.35
N TRP A 247 -7.27 -2.55 1.39
CA TRP A 247 -6.68 -1.25 1.75
C TRP A 247 -5.39 -1.40 2.55
N ARG A 248 -4.61 -0.33 2.68
CA ARG A 248 -3.34 -0.32 3.42
C ARG A 248 -3.35 0.60 4.63
N GLY A 249 -2.54 0.26 5.63
CA GLY A 249 -2.25 1.11 6.79
C GLY A 249 -3.03 0.70 8.04
N ARG A 250 -3.98 1.53 8.46
CA ARG A 250 -4.80 1.26 9.66
C ARG A 250 -5.97 0.36 9.30
N PHE A 251 -6.32 -0.57 10.19
CA PHE A 251 -7.28 -1.62 9.87
C PHE A 251 -8.71 -1.10 9.92
N PHE A 252 -9.37 -1.11 11.07
CA PHE A 252 -10.79 -0.80 11.17
C PHE A 252 -11.20 -0.36 12.57
N ASP A 253 -12.27 0.43 12.66
CA ASP A 253 -12.91 0.82 13.91
C ASP A 253 -14.05 -0.14 14.25
N ALA A 254 -13.93 -0.88 15.35
CA ALA A 254 -14.99 -1.78 15.81
C ALA A 254 -16.11 -1.07 16.60
N GLY A 255 -16.04 0.24 16.79
CA GLY A 255 -16.98 1.03 17.59
C GLY A 255 -18.42 0.97 17.08
N GLY A 256 -18.61 0.78 15.77
CA GLY A 256 -19.92 0.62 15.14
C GLY A 256 -20.71 -0.60 15.63
N VAL A 257 -20.02 -1.64 16.11
CA VAL A 257 -20.63 -2.83 16.71
C VAL A 257 -20.45 -2.90 18.23
N ALA A 258 -19.40 -2.28 18.78
CA ALA A 258 -19.13 -2.28 20.22
C ALA A 258 -20.19 -1.51 21.04
N SER A 259 -20.81 -0.49 20.44
CA SER A 259 -21.90 0.31 21.05
C SER A 259 -23.30 -0.31 20.87
N GLY A 260 -23.39 -1.55 20.35
CA GLY A 260 -24.63 -2.24 19.98
C GLY A 260 -24.76 -2.44 18.46
N ARG A 261 -25.88 -3.01 17.98
CA ARG A 261 -26.18 -3.13 16.55
C ARG A 261 -26.64 -1.77 15.98
N THR A 262 -25.78 -0.76 16.04
CA THR A 262 -26.14 0.64 15.73
C THR A 262 -26.38 0.91 14.24
N GLY A 263 -26.27 -0.11 13.37
CA GLY A 263 -26.47 0.07 11.93
C GLY A 263 -25.49 1.06 11.29
N LYS A 264 -24.39 1.40 11.97
CA LYS A 264 -23.35 2.30 11.44
C LYS A 264 -22.40 1.51 10.55
N PHE A 265 -22.34 1.90 9.28
CA PHE A 265 -21.46 1.31 8.29
C PHE A 265 -20.19 2.14 8.22
N LEU A 266 -19.12 1.62 8.83
CA LEU A 266 -17.82 2.32 8.87
C LEU A 266 -16.97 1.92 7.65
N GLY A 267 -16.09 2.82 7.26
CA GLY A 267 -15.11 2.58 6.19
C GLY A 267 -13.74 2.20 6.74
N PRO A 268 -12.78 1.88 5.86
CA PRO A 268 -11.38 1.69 6.25
C PRO A 268 -10.82 2.89 7.03
N LEU A 269 -10.03 2.63 8.08
CA LEU A 269 -9.23 3.67 8.73
C LEU A 269 -7.96 4.02 7.93
N GLY A 270 -7.48 3.06 7.14
CA GLY A 270 -6.32 3.20 6.29
C GLY A 270 -6.60 3.93 4.97
N GLY A 271 -5.55 4.06 4.17
CA GLY A 271 -5.61 4.67 2.83
C GLY A 271 -5.35 3.63 1.74
N ASP A 272 -5.11 4.12 0.52
CA ASP A 272 -4.89 3.28 -0.67
C ASP A 272 -5.98 2.21 -0.78
N VAL A 273 -7.24 2.64 -0.68
CA VAL A 273 -8.41 1.75 -0.74
C VAL A 273 -8.62 1.32 -2.19
N LEU A 274 -8.80 0.02 -2.40
CA LEU A 274 -9.06 -0.61 -3.68
C LEU A 274 -10.38 -1.37 -3.61
N ASP A 275 -11.30 -1.02 -4.49
CA ASP A 275 -12.50 -1.81 -4.74
C ASP A 275 -12.17 -2.95 -5.70
N LEU A 276 -12.45 -4.18 -5.26
CA LEU A 276 -12.20 -5.39 -6.04
C LEU A 276 -13.46 -5.76 -6.82
N PRO A 277 -13.33 -6.10 -8.12
CA PRO A 277 -14.49 -6.44 -8.92
C PRO A 277 -15.07 -7.78 -8.50
N GLY A 278 -16.40 -7.85 -8.49
CA GLY A 278 -17.16 -9.02 -8.07
C GLY A 278 -18.35 -9.32 -8.98
N PRO A 279 -18.91 -10.55 -8.90
CA PRO A 279 -18.35 -11.71 -8.20
C PRO A 279 -17.04 -12.19 -8.87
N SER A 280 -16.17 -12.89 -8.13
CA SER A 280 -14.86 -13.32 -8.68
C SER A 280 -14.96 -14.46 -9.69
N PHE A 281 -15.95 -15.34 -9.55
CA PHE A 281 -16.18 -16.43 -10.47
C PHE A 281 -17.61 -16.43 -11.01
N ALA A 282 -17.77 -16.93 -12.22
CA ALA A 282 -19.07 -17.13 -12.85
C ALA A 282 -19.07 -18.38 -13.73
N VAL A 283 -20.22 -19.07 -13.76
CA VAL A 283 -20.53 -20.02 -14.83
C VAL A 283 -21.23 -19.21 -15.91
N LEU A 284 -20.61 -19.12 -17.09
CA LEU A 284 -21.17 -18.40 -18.23
C LEU A 284 -21.67 -19.39 -19.27
N PRO A 285 -22.83 -19.14 -19.92
CA PRO A 285 -23.31 -19.97 -21.03
C PRO A 285 -22.38 -19.89 -22.25
N ARG A 286 -21.66 -18.77 -22.40
CA ARG A 286 -20.63 -18.56 -23.41
C ARG A 286 -19.52 -17.63 -22.88
N PRO A 287 -18.27 -17.79 -23.33
CA PRO A 287 -17.11 -16.98 -22.97
C PRO A 287 -17.32 -15.45 -22.89
N ASP A 288 -18.12 -14.90 -23.78
CA ASP A 288 -18.36 -13.48 -24.00
C ASP A 288 -19.72 -13.00 -23.45
N ALA A 289 -20.44 -13.85 -22.72
CA ALA A 289 -21.66 -13.44 -22.04
C ALA A 289 -21.39 -12.29 -21.07
N PRO A 290 -22.36 -11.40 -20.81
CA PRO A 290 -22.23 -10.35 -19.79
C PRO A 290 -21.85 -10.94 -18.43
N TRP A 291 -20.95 -10.26 -17.70
CA TRP A 291 -20.60 -10.70 -16.34
C TRP A 291 -21.80 -10.54 -15.40
N PRO A 292 -22.12 -11.53 -14.56
CA PRO A 292 -23.23 -11.43 -13.63
C PRO A 292 -23.01 -10.26 -12.65
N ARG A 293 -24.07 -9.47 -12.40
CA ARG A 293 -24.07 -8.43 -11.36
C ARG A 293 -24.53 -9.00 -10.04
N SER A 294 -24.02 -8.50 -8.92
CA SER A 294 -24.43 -8.92 -7.57
C SER A 294 -25.85 -8.47 -7.21
N GLU A 295 -26.38 -7.47 -7.90
CA GLU A 295 -27.67 -6.81 -7.60
C GLU A 295 -28.90 -7.65 -7.96
N SER A 296 -28.76 -8.72 -8.74
CA SER A 296 -29.90 -9.47 -9.30
C SER A 296 -30.61 -10.41 -8.32
N GLY A 297 -30.24 -10.43 -7.03
CA GLY A 297 -30.88 -11.26 -5.99
C GLY A 297 -30.64 -12.78 -6.12
N ALA A 298 -30.29 -13.26 -7.31
CA ALA A 298 -29.84 -14.62 -7.56
C ALA A 298 -28.40 -14.80 -7.04
N ARG A 299 -28.23 -15.61 -5.99
CA ARG A 299 -26.91 -15.95 -5.47
C ARG A 299 -26.13 -16.77 -6.50
N SER A 300 -25.19 -16.16 -7.20
CA SER A 300 -24.27 -16.85 -8.12
C SER A 300 -23.31 -17.80 -7.39
N ALA A 301 -23.17 -17.65 -6.08
CA ALA A 301 -22.34 -18.48 -5.22
C ALA A 301 -22.98 -18.72 -3.85
N ALA A 302 -22.62 -19.84 -3.22
CA ALA A 302 -23.04 -20.19 -1.87
C ALA A 302 -21.84 -20.12 -0.91
N PHE A 303 -21.84 -19.13 -0.02
CA PHE A 303 -20.84 -19.03 1.05
C PHE A 303 -20.97 -20.19 2.05
N ARG A 304 -19.86 -20.81 2.41
CA ARG A 304 -19.77 -21.98 3.31
C ARG A 304 -19.00 -21.68 4.60
N GLY A 305 -18.57 -20.44 4.80
CA GLY A 305 -17.80 -20.02 5.98
C GLY A 305 -16.33 -19.77 5.64
N TYR A 306 -15.50 -19.79 6.67
CA TYR A 306 -14.05 -19.72 6.52
C TYR A 306 -13.40 -20.62 7.56
N THR A 307 -12.15 -21.01 7.29
CA THR A 307 -11.27 -21.68 8.26
C THR A 307 -10.09 -20.79 8.57
N LEU A 308 -9.45 -20.98 9.73
CA LEU A 308 -8.21 -20.31 10.07
C LEU A 308 -7.09 -21.34 9.95
N GLU A 309 -6.21 -21.15 8.97
CA GLU A 309 -5.08 -22.04 8.74
C GLU A 309 -3.83 -21.56 9.48
N GLN A 310 -2.65 -22.05 9.08
CA GLN A 310 -1.39 -21.72 9.72
C GLN A 310 -1.21 -20.19 9.87
N GLY A 311 -0.82 -19.77 11.08
CA GLY A 311 -0.70 -18.35 11.42
C GLY A 311 -2.04 -17.60 11.47
N ARG A 312 -3.14 -18.32 11.70
CA ARG A 312 -4.53 -17.80 11.75
C ARG A 312 -4.96 -17.06 10.48
N ARG A 313 -4.34 -17.36 9.33
CA ARG A 313 -4.72 -16.75 8.05
C ARG A 313 -6.02 -17.36 7.55
N PRO A 314 -7.07 -16.56 7.28
CA PRO A 314 -8.36 -17.11 6.90
C PRO A 314 -8.38 -17.62 5.46
N VAL A 315 -9.05 -18.73 5.26
CA VAL A 315 -9.42 -19.27 3.94
C VAL A 315 -10.93 -19.25 3.83
N PHE A 316 -11.44 -18.45 2.90
CA PHE A 316 -12.87 -18.35 2.60
C PHE A 316 -13.32 -19.55 1.77
N LEU A 317 -14.43 -20.14 2.18
CA LEU A 317 -15.00 -21.34 1.56
C LEU A 317 -16.32 -20.97 0.91
N TYR A 318 -16.45 -21.25 -0.38
CA TYR A 318 -17.70 -21.04 -1.09
C TYR A 318 -17.84 -22.00 -2.27
N ARG A 319 -18.99 -21.97 -2.93
CA ARG A 319 -19.28 -22.83 -4.08
C ARG A 319 -19.96 -22.05 -5.19
N VAL A 320 -19.53 -22.27 -6.43
CA VAL A 320 -20.09 -21.68 -7.65
C VAL A 320 -20.51 -22.81 -8.57
N GLY A 321 -21.82 -22.96 -8.79
CA GLY A 321 -22.36 -24.17 -9.42
C GLY A 321 -21.97 -25.43 -8.62
N SER A 322 -21.29 -26.38 -9.26
CA SER A 322 -20.80 -27.61 -8.60
C SER A 322 -19.38 -27.50 -8.04
N VAL A 323 -18.66 -26.41 -8.32
CA VAL A 323 -17.25 -26.22 -7.96
C VAL A 323 -17.13 -25.69 -6.54
N ALA A 324 -16.42 -26.40 -5.67
CA ALA A 324 -16.00 -25.89 -4.38
C ALA A 324 -14.75 -25.02 -4.54
N ILE A 325 -14.74 -23.85 -3.89
CA ILE A 325 -13.67 -22.86 -4.00
C ILE A 325 -13.18 -22.53 -2.60
N ARG A 326 -11.86 -22.59 -2.44
CA ARG A 326 -11.11 -22.10 -1.30
C ARG A 326 -10.35 -20.87 -1.76
N GLU A 327 -10.63 -19.72 -1.17
CA GLU A 327 -9.93 -18.46 -1.47
C GLU A 327 -9.16 -17.97 -0.26
N GLN A 328 -7.86 -17.81 -0.43
CA GLN A 328 -6.98 -17.26 0.59
C GLN A 328 -6.40 -15.92 0.13
N PRO A 329 -6.77 -14.81 0.78
CA PRO A 329 -6.08 -13.54 0.60
C PRO A 329 -4.78 -13.53 1.41
N LEU A 330 -3.68 -13.22 0.75
CA LEU A 330 -2.34 -13.17 1.29
C LEU A 330 -1.69 -11.82 0.95
N PRO A 331 -1.49 -10.94 1.94
CA PRO A 331 -0.58 -9.81 1.78
C PRO A 331 0.84 -10.28 1.52
N VAL A 332 1.52 -9.64 0.56
CA VAL A 332 2.95 -9.85 0.31
C VAL A 332 3.63 -8.49 0.36
N LEU A 333 4.60 -8.31 1.25
CA LEU A 333 5.37 -7.06 1.33
C LEU A 333 6.23 -6.91 0.08
N ASP A 334 6.24 -5.71 -0.48
CA ASP A 334 7.01 -5.36 -1.67
C ASP A 334 7.37 -3.86 -1.64
N SER A 335 8.27 -3.45 -2.53
CA SER A 335 8.56 -2.05 -2.80
C SER A 335 7.31 -1.32 -3.30
N GLY A 336 6.95 -0.23 -2.64
CA GLY A 336 5.71 0.52 -2.85
C GLY A 336 4.59 0.14 -1.87
N GLY A 337 4.80 -0.86 -1.02
CA GLY A 337 3.84 -1.35 -0.03
C GLY A 337 3.36 -2.77 -0.33
N ALA A 338 2.56 -3.31 0.58
CA ALA A 338 2.04 -4.66 0.45
C ALA A 338 1.12 -4.79 -0.78
N ILE A 339 1.28 -5.88 -1.52
CA ILE A 339 0.39 -6.30 -2.61
C ILE A 339 -0.57 -7.39 -2.10
N LEU A 340 -1.69 -7.57 -2.79
CA LEU A 340 -2.63 -8.64 -2.49
C LEU A 340 -2.38 -9.81 -3.44
N ARG A 341 -1.92 -10.95 -2.91
CA ARG A 341 -1.96 -12.24 -3.60
C ARG A 341 -3.23 -12.98 -3.18
N ARG A 342 -4.03 -13.42 -4.14
CA ARG A 342 -5.21 -14.26 -3.93
C ARG A 342 -4.88 -15.65 -4.42
N VAL A 343 -4.96 -16.63 -3.54
CA VAL A 343 -4.77 -18.05 -3.88
C VAL A 343 -6.13 -18.71 -3.91
N PHE A 344 -6.46 -19.34 -5.03
CA PHE A 344 -7.68 -20.10 -5.23
C PHE A 344 -7.35 -21.57 -5.38
N GLU A 345 -8.02 -22.42 -4.61
CA GLU A 345 -8.05 -23.86 -4.85
C GLU A 345 -9.48 -24.24 -5.26
N LEU A 346 -9.60 -24.76 -6.48
CA LEU A 346 -10.86 -25.16 -7.08
C LEU A 346 -10.95 -26.68 -7.07
N ASP A 347 -12.05 -27.22 -6.58
CA ASP A 347 -12.34 -28.65 -6.57
C ASP A 347 -13.69 -28.89 -7.25
N ALA A 348 -13.68 -29.62 -8.36
CA ALA A 348 -14.88 -29.95 -9.12
C ALA A 348 -15.02 -31.47 -9.24
N ALA A 349 -16.15 -31.99 -8.77
CA ALA A 349 -16.47 -33.41 -8.88
C ALA A 349 -16.83 -33.86 -10.31
N ARG A 350 -17.12 -32.91 -11.20
CA ARG A 350 -17.50 -33.15 -12.60
C ARG A 350 -16.79 -32.16 -13.51
N SER A 351 -16.74 -32.47 -14.80
CA SER A 351 -16.19 -31.53 -15.78
C SER A 351 -17.05 -30.27 -15.85
N GLN A 352 -16.45 -29.10 -15.66
CA GLN A 352 -17.13 -27.82 -15.69
C GLN A 352 -16.15 -26.71 -16.13
N GLU A 353 -16.61 -25.78 -16.95
CA GLU A 353 -15.88 -24.56 -17.26
C GLU A 353 -16.32 -23.44 -16.32
N LEU A 354 -15.33 -22.78 -15.69
CA LEU A 354 -15.55 -21.66 -14.80
C LEU A 354 -14.77 -20.45 -15.33
N GLN A 355 -15.39 -19.28 -15.31
CA GLN A 355 -14.70 -18.04 -15.66
C GLN A 355 -14.31 -17.32 -14.37
N LEU A 356 -13.07 -16.83 -14.31
CA LEU A 356 -12.52 -15.98 -13.26
C LEU A 356 -12.41 -14.55 -13.77
N LEU A 357 -12.94 -13.58 -13.03
CA LEU A 357 -12.72 -12.16 -13.25
C LEU A 357 -11.46 -11.73 -12.50
N LEU A 358 -10.40 -11.44 -13.26
CA LEU A 358 -9.13 -10.97 -12.73
C LEU A 358 -9.18 -9.47 -12.41
N TRP A 359 -9.82 -8.68 -13.28
CA TRP A 359 -9.97 -7.24 -13.10
C TRP A 359 -11.13 -6.64 -13.91
N ARG A 360 -11.65 -5.50 -13.49
CA ARG A 360 -12.54 -4.62 -14.26
C ARG A 360 -12.05 -3.17 -14.13
N GLY A 361 -11.96 -2.45 -15.24
CA GLY A 361 -11.61 -1.03 -15.25
C GLY A 361 -11.80 -0.39 -16.62
N ASP A 362 -11.67 0.93 -16.71
CA ASP A 362 -11.99 1.68 -17.95
C ASP A 362 -11.20 1.20 -19.17
N ARG A 363 -9.91 0.90 -18.96
CA ARG A 363 -9.00 0.39 -19.97
C ARG A 363 -8.04 -0.63 -19.35
N ILE A 364 -7.88 -1.77 -20.02
CA ILE A 364 -6.94 -2.82 -19.61
C ILE A 364 -5.94 -3.09 -20.74
N GLU A 365 -4.66 -2.99 -20.42
CA GLU A 365 -3.57 -3.12 -21.39
C GLU A 365 -2.60 -4.22 -20.98
N ALA A 366 -2.15 -5.02 -21.93
CA ALA A 366 -1.08 -5.98 -21.70
C ALA A 366 0.24 -5.23 -21.44
N VAL A 367 0.99 -5.68 -20.45
CA VAL A 367 2.31 -5.16 -20.11
C VAL A 367 3.25 -6.34 -19.83
N GLN A 368 4.56 -6.09 -19.79
CA GLN A 368 5.50 -7.14 -19.41
C GLN A 368 5.14 -7.70 -18.03
N GLY A 369 4.90 -9.02 -17.95
CA GLY A 369 4.58 -9.72 -16.71
C GLY A 369 3.12 -9.63 -16.24
N GLY A 370 2.19 -9.08 -17.05
CA GLY A 370 0.77 -9.07 -16.70
C GLY A 370 -0.07 -8.04 -17.46
N TRP A 371 -0.99 -7.43 -16.73
CA TRP A 371 -1.94 -6.44 -17.26
C TRP A 371 -1.95 -5.20 -16.39
N ARG A 372 -2.30 -4.05 -16.98
CA ARG A 372 -2.40 -2.77 -16.28
C ARG A 372 -3.76 -2.12 -16.54
N SER A 373 -4.34 -1.53 -15.50
CA SER A 373 -5.51 -0.66 -15.56
C SER A 373 -5.31 0.54 -14.63
N GLY A 374 -5.03 1.71 -15.20
CA GLY A 374 -4.61 2.88 -14.43
C GLY A 374 -3.37 2.58 -13.56
N ALA A 375 -3.49 2.77 -12.25
CA ALA A 375 -2.44 2.45 -11.28
C ALA A 375 -2.34 0.94 -10.94
N VAL A 376 -3.38 0.17 -11.27
CA VAL A 376 -3.47 -1.24 -10.89
C VAL A 376 -2.69 -2.09 -11.89
N ARG A 377 -1.90 -3.03 -11.37
CA ARG A 377 -1.25 -4.11 -12.12
C ARG A 377 -1.74 -5.45 -11.62
N ILE A 378 -2.01 -6.34 -12.57
CA ILE A 378 -2.53 -7.67 -12.32
C ILE A 378 -1.60 -8.68 -12.97
N SER A 379 -1.13 -9.65 -12.20
CA SER A 379 -0.43 -10.83 -12.71
C SER A 379 -1.17 -12.08 -12.26
N TRP A 380 -0.97 -13.19 -12.96
CA TRP A 380 -1.55 -14.47 -12.59
C TRP A 380 -0.57 -15.60 -12.83
N LYS A 381 -0.72 -16.66 -12.04
CA LYS A 381 0.01 -17.92 -12.21
C LYS A 381 -0.98 -19.06 -12.04
N THR A 382 -1.09 -19.90 -13.07
CA THR A 382 -1.95 -21.08 -13.04
C THR A 382 -1.38 -22.16 -13.96
N PRO A 383 -1.16 -23.39 -13.47
CA PRO A 383 -0.65 -24.48 -14.31
C PRO A 383 -1.65 -25.00 -15.35
N ALA A 384 -2.94 -24.73 -15.20
CA ALA A 384 -4.02 -25.45 -15.89
C ALA A 384 -5.07 -24.55 -16.59
N ALA A 385 -4.76 -23.28 -16.86
CA ALA A 385 -5.69 -22.36 -17.53
C ALA A 385 -5.17 -21.82 -18.85
N GLY A 386 -6.10 -21.33 -19.69
CA GLY A 386 -5.76 -20.60 -20.91
C GLY A 386 -5.13 -19.23 -20.64
N ALA A 387 -4.92 -18.43 -21.69
CA ALA A 387 -4.51 -17.04 -21.53
C ALA A 387 -5.71 -16.16 -21.10
N PRO A 388 -5.53 -15.19 -20.18
CA PRO A 388 -6.51 -14.16 -19.91
C PRO A 388 -6.86 -13.39 -21.18
N ARG A 389 -8.13 -13.01 -21.29
CA ARG A 389 -8.65 -12.19 -22.38
C ARG A 389 -9.33 -10.93 -21.84
N VAL A 390 -9.21 -9.85 -22.58
CA VAL A 390 -9.97 -8.62 -22.32
C VAL A 390 -11.31 -8.72 -23.06
N CYS A 391 -12.40 -8.58 -22.32
CA CYS A 391 -13.77 -8.52 -22.83
C CYS A 391 -14.35 -7.13 -22.56
N LYS A 392 -15.23 -6.64 -23.43
CA LYS A 392 -15.99 -5.42 -23.16
C LYS A 392 -17.18 -5.75 -22.27
N GLY A 393 -17.29 -5.06 -21.15
CA GLY A 393 -18.39 -5.19 -20.19
C GLY A 393 -19.11 -3.86 -19.96
N PRO A 394 -20.28 -3.89 -19.28
CA PRO A 394 -21.07 -2.68 -19.00
C PRO A 394 -20.35 -1.65 -18.11
N GLY A 395 -19.27 -2.03 -17.42
CA GLY A 395 -18.48 -1.18 -16.53
C GLY A 395 -17.02 -1.05 -16.97
N GLY A 396 -16.77 -1.11 -18.29
CA GLY A 396 -15.43 -1.03 -18.88
C GLY A 396 -14.88 -2.38 -19.33
N ASP A 397 -13.57 -2.42 -19.51
CA ASP A 397 -12.83 -3.63 -19.84
C ASP A 397 -12.86 -4.62 -18.67
N GLU A 398 -13.01 -5.90 -19.00
CA GLU A 398 -13.00 -7.01 -18.05
C GLU A 398 -11.92 -8.00 -18.45
N LEU A 399 -10.94 -8.20 -17.57
CA LEU A 399 -9.91 -9.21 -17.74
C LEU A 399 -10.42 -10.53 -17.19
N ARG A 400 -10.69 -11.49 -18.07
CA ARG A 400 -11.31 -12.76 -17.73
C ARG A 400 -10.39 -13.93 -18.05
N LEU A 401 -10.43 -14.96 -17.23
CA LEU A 401 -9.68 -16.20 -17.41
C LEU A 401 -10.63 -17.40 -17.38
N GLY A 402 -10.62 -18.21 -18.45
CA GLY A 402 -11.34 -19.48 -18.49
C GLY A 402 -10.53 -20.59 -17.81
N ILE A 403 -11.17 -21.31 -16.89
CA ILE A 403 -10.60 -22.43 -16.15
C ILE A 403 -11.44 -23.67 -16.46
N ALA A 404 -10.84 -24.62 -17.20
CA ALA A 404 -11.46 -25.90 -17.48
C ALA A 404 -11.12 -26.87 -16.34
N LEU A 405 -12.13 -27.28 -15.58
CA LEU A 405 -11.99 -28.27 -14.52
C LEU A 405 -12.46 -29.61 -15.07
N ARG A 406 -11.60 -30.63 -15.08
CA ARG A 406 -11.90 -31.96 -15.64
C ARG A 406 -11.94 -33.04 -14.55
N GLY A 407 -12.73 -32.81 -13.49
CA GLY A 407 -12.74 -33.70 -12.33
C GLY A 407 -11.46 -33.64 -11.49
N SER A 408 -10.76 -32.50 -11.51
CA SER A 408 -9.44 -32.31 -10.91
C SER A 408 -9.41 -31.09 -10.00
N ARG A 409 -8.44 -31.08 -9.08
CA ARG A 409 -8.10 -29.88 -8.31
C ARG A 409 -7.22 -28.96 -9.13
N VAL A 410 -7.54 -27.67 -9.14
CA VAL A 410 -6.74 -26.63 -9.79
C VAL A 410 -6.39 -25.55 -8.78
N ARG A 411 -5.14 -25.09 -8.83
CA ARG A 411 -4.64 -23.97 -8.02
C ARG A 411 -4.34 -22.77 -8.92
N CYS A 412 -4.88 -21.62 -8.57
CA CYS A 412 -4.66 -20.36 -9.29
C CYS A 412 -4.20 -19.29 -8.32
N GLU A 413 -3.18 -18.53 -8.70
CA GLU A 413 -2.71 -17.37 -7.97
C GLU A 413 -2.93 -16.11 -8.81
N VAL A 414 -3.47 -15.06 -8.18
CA VAL A 414 -3.66 -13.75 -8.79
C VAL A 414 -3.01 -12.71 -7.88
N GLU A 415 -2.10 -11.91 -8.41
CA GLU A 415 -1.50 -10.79 -7.67
C GLU A 415 -2.08 -9.47 -8.17
N VAL A 416 -2.46 -8.62 -7.22
CA VAL A 416 -2.98 -7.28 -7.46
C VAL A 416 -2.09 -6.28 -6.74
N ARG A 417 -1.49 -5.37 -7.52
CA ARG A 417 -0.66 -4.25 -7.06
C ARG A 417 -1.34 -2.96 -7.46
N TRP A 418 -1.41 -1.97 -6.57
CA TRP A 418 -1.99 -0.64 -6.83
C TRP A 418 -1.28 0.46 -6.05
#